data_AF-A0A0P9HE02-F1
#
_entry.id   AF-A0A0P9HE02-F1
#
_cell.length_a   1.000
_cell.length_b   1.000
_cell.length_c   1.000
_cell.angle_alpha   90.00
_cell.angle_beta   90.00
_cell.angle_gamma   90.00
#
_symmetry.space_group_name_H-M   'P 1'
#
loop_
_entity.id
_entity.type
_entity.pdbx_description
1 polymer ?
#
loop_
_entity_poly.entity_id
_entity_poly.type
_entity_poly.pdbx_seq_one_letter_code
_entity_poly.pdbx_strand_id
1 'polypeptide(L)'
;MRRPLLVFLSAFVLGACALPFGPQPGGEANAPTAAALPTRMIATPAPTVMRFDASPTPEDAAAKLPLDSPETIAAAKPAERDQVALAEAFKGIGDIPTVARTTPLDVKVGDIETFWVSDLANNTNYQVKAQLRYAGPVLLMYVDTTVDVAQPY
;
A
#
# COMPACT_ATOMS: atom_id res chain seq x y z
N MET A 1 48.10 -39.64 -53.91
CA MET A 1 48.44 -40.44 -52.72
C MET A 1 48.17 -39.63 -51.47
N ARG A 2 47.25 -40.09 -50.60
CA ARG A 2 47.33 -40.11 -49.13
C ARG A 2 45.94 -40.41 -48.56
N ARG A 3 45.88 -41.52 -47.85
CA ARG A 3 44.78 -42.04 -47.05
C ARG A 3 45.48 -42.58 -45.77
N PRO A 4 44.74 -43.07 -44.80
CA PRO A 4 44.13 -42.42 -43.64
C PRO A 4 44.89 -42.77 -42.33
N LEU A 5 44.65 -42.12 -41.18
CA LEU A 5 44.93 -42.73 -39.86
C LEU A 5 44.37 -41.91 -38.69
N LEU A 6 43.72 -42.62 -37.74
CA LEU A 6 43.47 -42.28 -36.33
C LEU A 6 42.47 -41.14 -36.05
N VAL A 7 41.26 -41.29 -35.49
CA VAL A 7 40.65 -42.29 -34.58
C VAL A 7 41.65 -42.90 -33.62
N PHE A 8 42.06 -42.13 -32.59
CA PHE A 8 42.37 -42.58 -31.22
C PHE A 8 43.02 -41.40 -30.49
N LEU A 9 42.22 -40.52 -29.88
CA LEU A 9 42.65 -39.81 -28.65
C LEU A 9 41.42 -39.27 -27.92
N SER A 10 40.68 -40.21 -27.36
CA SER A 10 39.73 -40.02 -26.28
C SER A 10 40.47 -39.71 -24.96
N ALA A 11 39.90 -38.77 -24.20
CA ALA A 11 40.12 -38.45 -22.78
C ALA A 11 41.28 -37.48 -22.43
N PHE A 12 40.99 -36.57 -21.48
CA PHE A 12 41.69 -35.34 -21.08
C PHE A 12 41.39 -34.17 -22.04
N VAL A 13 40.62 -33.12 -21.70
CA VAL A 13 40.64 -32.34 -20.47
C VAL A 13 39.25 -31.71 -20.26
N LEU A 14 38.49 -32.24 -19.30
CA LEU A 14 37.45 -31.48 -18.59
C LEU A 14 38.18 -30.53 -17.64
N GLY A 15 37.95 -29.22 -17.80
CA GLY A 15 38.38 -28.21 -16.83
C GLY A 15 39.34 -27.18 -17.40
N ALA A 16 38.80 -26.10 -17.97
CA ALA A 16 39.47 -24.79 -18.05
C ALA A 16 38.53 -23.74 -18.69
N CYS A 17 37.49 -23.31 -17.99
CA CYS A 17 36.88 -21.98 -18.20
C CYS A 17 36.35 -21.42 -16.86
N ALA A 18 37.04 -21.75 -15.76
CA ALA A 18 36.97 -20.97 -14.53
C ALA A 18 38.20 -20.08 -14.50
N LEU A 19 38.10 -18.86 -15.04
CA LEU A 19 38.99 -17.76 -14.68
C LEU A 19 38.18 -16.45 -14.52
N PRO A 20 38.65 -15.58 -13.61
CA PRO A 20 37.84 -14.59 -12.91
C PRO A 20 37.62 -13.34 -13.76
N PHE A 21 36.44 -12.74 -13.59
CA PHE A 21 36.14 -11.40 -14.06
C PHE A 21 37.13 -10.41 -13.44
N GLY A 22 38.00 -9.83 -14.27
CA GLY A 22 38.79 -8.67 -13.90
C GLY A 22 37.91 -7.43 -13.70
N PRO A 23 38.42 -6.38 -13.02
CA PRO A 23 37.67 -5.16 -12.80
C PRO A 23 37.47 -4.42 -14.13
N GLN A 24 36.20 -4.26 -14.53
CA GLN A 24 35.81 -3.51 -15.71
C GLN A 24 35.89 -2.00 -15.43
N PRO A 25 36.53 -1.19 -16.31
CA PRO A 25 36.59 0.26 -16.14
C PRO A 25 35.20 0.89 -16.29
N GLY A 26 34.94 1.92 -15.48
CA GLY A 26 33.64 2.53 -15.22
C GLY A 26 32.84 2.96 -16.45
N GLY A 27 31.62 2.43 -16.53
CA GLY A 27 30.48 3.14 -17.08
C GLY A 27 29.66 3.68 -15.91
N GLU A 28 29.59 5.00 -15.78
CA GLU A 28 28.77 5.70 -14.79
C GLU A 28 27.29 5.33 -14.98
N ALA A 29 26.83 4.36 -14.21
CA ALA A 29 25.42 4.27 -13.86
C ALA A 29 25.15 5.48 -12.95
N ASN A 30 24.37 6.45 -13.44
CA ASN A 30 23.79 7.50 -12.61
C ASN A 30 22.88 6.87 -11.57
N ALA A 31 23.47 6.43 -10.46
CA ALA A 31 22.74 6.13 -9.24
C ALA A 31 22.17 7.46 -8.72
N PRO A 32 20.90 7.53 -8.32
CA PRO A 32 20.41 8.71 -7.61
C PRO A 32 21.22 8.82 -6.32
N THR A 33 22.02 9.88 -6.21
CA THR A 33 22.68 10.27 -4.97
C THR A 33 21.58 10.57 -3.95
N ALA A 34 21.31 9.63 -3.06
CA ALA A 34 20.57 9.92 -1.85
C ALA A 34 21.42 10.89 -1.04
N ALA A 35 20.98 12.15 -0.95
CA ALA A 35 21.54 13.08 0.01
C ALA A 35 21.43 12.43 1.41
N ALA A 36 22.57 12.21 2.07
CA ALA A 36 22.57 11.77 3.45
C ALA A 36 21.96 12.88 4.30
N LEU A 37 20.68 12.72 4.66
CA LEU A 37 20.02 13.56 5.67
C LEU A 37 20.78 13.38 6.99
N PRO A 38 21.02 14.45 7.76
CA PRO A 38 21.55 14.29 9.10
C PRO A 38 20.55 13.47 9.92
N THR A 39 20.95 12.27 10.34
CA THR A 39 20.18 11.45 11.29
C THR A 39 20.16 12.18 12.62
N ARG A 40 19.19 13.08 12.81
CA ARG A 40 18.83 13.55 14.14
C ARG A 40 18.19 12.36 14.84
N MET A 41 18.89 11.78 15.80
CA MET A 41 18.30 10.82 16.73
C MET A 41 17.27 11.57 17.56
N ILE A 42 16.03 11.63 17.08
CA ILE A 42 14.89 11.95 17.92
C ILE A 42 14.63 10.65 18.67
N ALA A 43 14.99 10.61 19.96
CA ALA A 43 14.52 9.55 20.82
C ALA A 43 12.99 9.58 20.76
N THR A 44 12.37 8.58 20.14
CA THR A 44 10.94 8.37 20.27
C THR A 44 10.68 8.24 21.76
N PRO A 45 9.90 9.13 22.40
CA PRO A 45 9.52 8.91 23.78
C PRO A 45 8.85 7.53 23.82
N ALA A 46 9.36 6.66 24.68
CA ALA A 46 8.72 5.37 24.92
C ALA A 46 7.23 5.66 25.21
N PRO A 47 6.29 4.92 24.61
CA PRO A 47 4.88 5.13 24.89
C PRO A 47 4.72 5.03 26.41
N THR A 48 4.27 6.11 27.03
CA THR A 48 3.78 6.02 28.40
C THR A 48 2.60 5.07 28.33
N VAL A 49 2.81 3.83 28.79
CA VAL A 49 1.72 2.89 28.99
C VAL A 49 0.85 3.51 30.06
N MET A 50 -0.18 4.25 29.65
CA MET A 50 -1.29 4.56 30.55
C MET A 50 -1.93 3.22 30.87
N ARG A 51 -1.57 2.66 32.03
CA ARG A 51 -2.40 1.65 32.66
C ARG A 51 -3.67 2.39 33.05
N PHE A 52 -4.73 2.17 32.29
CA PHE A 52 -6.06 2.42 32.81
C PHE A 52 -6.29 1.34 33.86
N ASP A 53 -6.00 1.65 35.12
CA ASP A 53 -6.52 0.89 36.25
C ASP A 53 -8.04 1.19 36.34
N ALA A 54 -8.77 0.79 35.31
CA ALA A 54 -10.21 0.74 35.33
C ALA A 54 -10.58 -0.45 36.22
N SER A 55 -10.54 -0.24 37.53
CA SER A 55 -11.34 -1.07 38.43
C SER A 55 -12.78 -0.95 37.93
N PRO A 56 -13.50 -2.06 37.67
CA PRO A 56 -14.90 -1.98 37.29
C PRO A 56 -15.58 -1.14 38.37
N THR A 57 -16.12 0.01 37.97
CA THR A 57 -16.88 0.83 38.89
C THR A 57 -18.03 -0.05 39.41
N PRO A 58 -18.28 -0.10 40.73
CA PRO A 58 -19.37 -0.90 41.26
C PRO A 58 -20.64 -0.67 40.45
N GLU A 59 -21.41 -1.73 40.19
CA GLU A 59 -22.65 -1.68 39.41
C GLU A 59 -23.61 -0.57 39.92
N ASP A 60 -23.56 -0.28 41.22
CA ASP A 60 -24.26 0.83 41.89
C ASP A 60 -23.93 2.23 41.34
N ALA A 61 -22.75 2.43 40.75
CA ALA A 61 -22.37 3.70 40.13
C ALA A 61 -22.95 3.84 38.73
N ALA A 62 -23.06 2.74 37.97
CA ALA A 62 -23.75 2.72 36.68
C ALA A 62 -25.27 2.88 36.88
N ALA A 63 -25.83 2.28 37.93
CA ALA A 63 -27.25 2.44 38.32
C ALA A 63 -27.63 3.87 38.76
N LYS A 64 -26.64 4.71 39.08
CA LYS A 64 -26.83 6.13 39.45
C LYS A 64 -26.65 7.09 38.28
N LEU A 65 -26.20 6.62 37.11
CA LEU A 65 -26.19 7.44 35.93
C LEU A 65 -27.64 7.65 35.49
N PRO A 66 -28.09 8.89 35.26
CA PRO A 66 -29.41 9.12 34.70
C PRO A 66 -29.47 8.43 33.33
N LEU A 67 -30.25 7.37 33.24
CA LEU A 67 -30.56 6.71 31.97
C LEU A 67 -31.73 7.46 31.34
N ASP A 68 -31.56 7.88 30.09
CA ASP A 68 -32.65 8.44 29.32
C ASP A 68 -33.74 7.37 29.14
N SER A 69 -35.00 7.78 29.31
CA SER A 69 -36.11 6.86 29.11
C SER A 69 -36.21 6.45 27.62
N PRO A 70 -36.68 5.23 27.30
CA PRO A 70 -36.88 4.82 25.91
C PRO A 70 -37.76 5.79 25.11
N GLU A 71 -38.75 6.42 25.76
CA GLU A 71 -39.62 7.43 25.14
C GLU A 71 -38.85 8.71 24.81
N THR A 72 -37.88 9.11 25.64
CA THR A 72 -37.02 10.27 25.41
C THR A 72 -36.09 10.03 24.22
N ILE A 73 -35.50 8.83 24.14
CA ILE A 73 -34.65 8.42 23.01
C ILE A 73 -35.48 8.35 21.73
N ALA A 74 -36.68 7.76 21.79
CA ALA A 74 -37.58 7.66 20.64
C ALA A 74 -38.11 9.02 20.16
N ALA A 75 -38.29 9.98 21.09
CA ALA A 75 -38.69 11.34 20.76
C ALA A 75 -37.53 12.23 20.28
N ALA A 76 -36.29 11.80 20.47
CA ALA A 76 -35.13 12.53 20.01
C ALA A 76 -35.14 12.65 18.48
N LYS A 77 -34.91 13.86 18.00
CA LYS A 77 -34.71 14.15 16.58
C LYS A 77 -33.27 14.61 16.39
N PRO A 78 -32.34 13.69 16.10
CA PRO A 78 -30.96 14.06 15.81
C PRO A 78 -30.93 15.07 14.66
N ALA A 79 -30.04 16.05 14.76
CA ALA A 79 -29.74 16.90 13.61
C ALA A 79 -29.25 16.04 12.44
N GLU A 80 -29.42 16.56 11.23
CA GLU A 80 -28.90 15.90 10.04
C GLU A 80 -27.39 15.69 10.18
N ARG A 81 -26.94 14.47 9.87
CA ARG A 81 -25.55 14.07 10.05
C ARG A 81 -24.72 14.54 8.86
N ASP A 82 -24.31 15.79 8.87
CA ASP A 82 -23.36 16.32 7.88
C ASP A 82 -21.96 15.74 8.14
N GLN A 83 -21.53 14.83 7.28
CA GLN A 83 -20.23 14.17 7.41
C GLN A 83 -19.06 15.13 7.21
N VAL A 84 -19.23 16.18 6.43
CA VAL A 84 -18.18 17.18 6.16
C VAL A 84 -17.99 18.04 7.41
N ALA A 85 -19.07 18.62 7.94
CA ALA A 85 -19.02 19.41 9.15
C ALA A 85 -18.50 18.60 10.36
N LEU A 86 -18.88 17.33 10.46
CA LEU A 86 -18.33 16.44 11.48
C LEU A 86 -16.83 16.17 11.27
N ALA A 87 -16.40 15.92 10.03
CA ALA A 87 -14.98 15.72 9.74
C ALA A 87 -14.16 16.98 10.08
N GLU A 88 -14.67 18.17 9.76
CA GLU A 88 -14.04 19.44 10.13
C GLU A 88 -13.93 19.60 11.65
N ALA A 89 -15.03 19.40 12.37
CA ALA A 89 -15.09 19.55 13.81
C ALA A 89 -14.20 18.53 14.56
N PHE A 90 -14.17 17.27 14.12
CA PHE A 90 -13.48 16.20 14.83
C PHE A 90 -12.02 16.01 14.41
N LYS A 91 -11.66 16.33 13.16
CA LYS A 91 -10.28 16.16 12.67
C LYS A 91 -9.49 17.46 12.67
N GLY A 92 -10.12 18.62 12.90
CA GLY A 92 -9.44 19.92 12.93
C GLY A 92 -8.80 20.32 11.59
N ILE A 93 -9.17 19.63 10.53
CA ILE A 93 -8.92 20.02 9.15
C ILE A 93 -10.03 21.01 8.84
N GLY A 94 -9.71 22.27 8.56
CA GLY A 94 -10.70 23.29 8.20
C GLY A 94 -11.43 22.95 6.90
N ASP A 95 -11.95 23.97 6.20
CA ASP A 95 -12.81 23.80 5.01
C ASP A 95 -12.40 22.63 4.10
N ILE A 96 -13.24 21.60 4.08
CA ILE A 96 -13.02 20.41 3.25
C ILE A 96 -13.61 20.68 1.86
N PRO A 97 -12.80 20.60 0.78
CA PRO A 97 -13.28 20.90 -0.56
C PRO A 97 -14.33 19.87 -1.00
N THR A 98 -15.44 20.37 -1.56
CA THR A 98 -16.50 19.52 -2.13
C THR A 98 -16.00 18.67 -3.29
N VAL A 99 -15.00 19.15 -4.02
CA VAL A 99 -14.40 18.46 -5.17
C VAL A 99 -12.96 18.12 -4.83
N ALA A 100 -12.67 16.82 -4.72
CA ALA A 100 -11.33 16.34 -4.38
C ALA A 100 -10.28 16.67 -5.44
N ARG A 101 -10.67 16.69 -6.73
CA ARG A 101 -9.77 16.95 -7.86
C ARG A 101 -10.51 17.64 -9.00
N THR A 102 -9.94 18.72 -9.52
CA THR A 102 -10.45 19.47 -10.69
C THR A 102 -9.68 19.18 -11.97
N THR A 103 -8.46 18.64 -11.85
CA THR A 103 -7.65 18.19 -12.98
C THR A 103 -7.78 16.68 -13.14
N PRO A 104 -8.01 16.18 -14.38
CA PRO A 104 -7.98 14.75 -14.67
C PRO A 104 -6.69 14.08 -14.21
N LEU A 105 -6.76 12.77 -14.00
CA LEU A 105 -5.57 11.99 -13.69
C LEU A 105 -4.74 11.79 -14.97
N ASP A 106 -3.44 12.09 -14.87
CA ASP A 106 -2.47 11.89 -15.94
C ASP A 106 -2.01 10.42 -15.94
N VAL A 107 -2.85 9.55 -16.49
CA VAL A 107 -2.62 8.10 -16.60
C VAL A 107 -2.82 7.62 -18.01
N LYS A 108 -2.10 6.55 -18.37
CA LYS A 108 -2.18 5.90 -19.67
C LYS A 108 -2.46 4.41 -19.51
N VAL A 109 -3.21 3.85 -20.47
CA VAL A 109 -3.43 2.41 -20.54
C VAL A 109 -2.08 1.69 -20.51
N GLY A 110 -1.97 0.68 -19.64
CA GLY A 110 -0.75 -0.06 -19.35
C GLY A 110 -0.07 0.34 -18.05
N ASP A 111 -0.37 1.50 -17.47
CA ASP A 111 0.16 1.94 -16.17
C ASP A 111 -0.21 0.96 -15.06
N ILE A 112 0.70 0.74 -14.11
CA ILE A 112 0.49 -0.14 -12.95
C ILE A 112 0.44 0.72 -11.70
N GLU A 113 -0.64 0.57 -10.94
CA GLU A 113 -0.81 1.21 -9.63
C GLU A 113 -0.99 0.18 -8.52
N THR A 114 -0.71 0.61 -7.29
CA THR A 114 -0.91 -0.20 -6.08
C THR A 114 -2.12 0.30 -5.32
N PHE A 115 -3.07 -0.59 -5.09
CA PHE A 115 -4.31 -0.29 -4.37
C PHE A 115 -4.37 -1.06 -3.05
N TRP A 116 -4.92 -0.43 -2.02
CA TRP A 116 -5.33 -1.13 -0.81
C TRP A 116 -6.71 -1.75 -1.01
N VAL A 117 -6.82 -3.03 -0.70
CA VAL A 117 -8.07 -3.80 -0.71
C VAL A 117 -8.45 -4.12 0.73
N SER A 118 -9.68 -3.79 1.10
CA SER A 118 -10.29 -4.22 2.35
C SER A 118 -11.13 -5.46 2.09
N ASP A 119 -10.63 -6.62 2.52
CA ASP A 119 -11.36 -7.89 2.48
C ASP A 119 -12.13 -8.07 3.78
N LEU A 120 -13.41 -7.72 3.72
CA LEU A 120 -14.34 -7.83 4.84
C LEU A 120 -14.66 -9.28 5.22
N ALA A 121 -14.54 -10.23 4.29
CA ALA A 121 -14.83 -11.63 4.57
C ALA A 121 -13.74 -12.25 5.47
N ASN A 122 -12.48 -11.87 5.23
CA ASN A 122 -11.35 -12.34 6.03
C ASN A 122 -10.92 -11.33 7.11
N ASN A 123 -11.56 -10.17 7.20
CA ASN A 123 -11.19 -9.05 8.07
C ASN A 123 -9.71 -8.65 7.92
N THR A 124 -9.24 -8.56 6.67
CA THR A 124 -7.85 -8.20 6.35
C THR A 124 -7.78 -7.03 5.39
N ASN A 125 -6.66 -6.31 5.43
CA ASN A 125 -6.32 -5.30 4.43
C ASN A 125 -4.99 -5.68 3.79
N TYR A 126 -4.93 -5.69 2.47
CA TYR A 126 -3.71 -6.00 1.72
C TYR A 126 -3.59 -5.11 0.49
N GLN A 127 -2.41 -5.13 -0.13
CA GLN A 127 -2.14 -4.37 -1.34
C GLN A 127 -2.17 -5.28 -2.57
N VAL A 128 -2.71 -4.76 -3.67
CA VAL A 128 -2.66 -5.40 -4.98
C VAL A 128 -1.99 -4.47 -5.99
N LYS A 129 -1.31 -5.05 -6.98
CA LYS A 129 -0.87 -4.33 -8.17
C LYS A 129 -1.89 -4.54 -9.28
N ALA A 130 -2.42 -3.46 -9.81
CA ALA A 130 -3.40 -3.53 -10.90
C ALA A 130 -2.94 -2.66 -12.08
N GLN A 131 -3.14 -3.17 -13.28
CA GLN A 131 -2.80 -2.49 -14.52
C GLN A 131 -4.02 -1.77 -15.08
N LEU A 132 -3.88 -0.52 -15.50
CA LEU A 132 -4.90 0.24 -16.20
C LEU A 132 -5.15 -0.41 -17.58
N ARG A 133 -6.32 -1.02 -17.78
CA ARG A 133 -6.70 -1.69 -19.03
C ARG A 133 -7.63 -0.85 -19.90
N TYR A 134 -8.35 0.09 -19.31
CA TYR A 134 -9.24 1.00 -20.03
C TYR A 134 -9.22 2.40 -19.40
N ALA A 135 -9.07 3.43 -20.22
CA ALA A 135 -9.11 4.83 -19.82
C ALA A 135 -10.13 5.58 -20.69
N GLY A 136 -11.30 5.88 -20.13
CA GLY A 136 -12.36 6.65 -20.76
C GLY A 136 -12.56 8.03 -20.11
N PRO A 137 -13.46 8.88 -20.66
CA PRO A 137 -13.65 10.24 -20.17
C PRO A 137 -14.12 10.35 -18.70
N VAL A 138 -14.81 9.33 -18.19
CA VAL A 138 -15.39 9.32 -16.82
C VAL A 138 -15.05 8.07 -16.02
N LEU A 139 -14.32 7.11 -16.60
CA LEU A 139 -14.03 5.81 -15.99
C LEU A 139 -12.60 5.37 -16.31
N LEU A 140 -11.91 4.92 -15.28
CA LEU A 140 -10.65 4.18 -15.38
C LEU A 140 -10.91 2.75 -14.86
N MET A 141 -10.46 1.75 -15.60
CA MET A 141 -10.58 0.35 -15.19
C MET A 141 -9.19 -0.28 -15.04
N TYR A 142 -8.84 -0.59 -13.79
CA TYR A 142 -7.62 -1.33 -13.45
C TYR A 142 -7.97 -2.80 -13.23
N VAL A 143 -7.13 -3.70 -13.72
CA VAL A 143 -7.27 -5.16 -13.55
C VAL A 143 -6.06 -5.66 -12.77
N ASP A 144 -6.31 -6.47 -11.74
CA ASP A 144 -5.26 -7.09 -10.94
C ASP A 144 -4.28 -7.85 -11.85
N THR A 145 -2.99 -7.60 -11.66
CA THR A 145 -1.91 -8.20 -12.46
C THR A 145 -1.78 -9.72 -12.30
N THR A 146 -2.42 -10.30 -11.30
CA THR A 146 -2.44 -11.76 -11.05
C THR A 146 -3.56 -12.49 -11.79
N VAL A 147 -4.51 -11.77 -12.40
CA VAL A 147 -5.65 -12.34 -13.10
C VAL A 147 -5.53 -12.06 -14.59
N ASP A 148 -5.70 -13.10 -15.42
CA ASP A 148 -5.78 -12.95 -16.87
C ASP A 148 -7.24 -12.82 -17.31
N VAL A 149 -7.59 -11.70 -17.95
CA VAL A 149 -8.97 -11.38 -18.35
C VAL A 149 -8.99 -10.95 -19.82
N ALA A 150 -9.66 -11.75 -20.65
CA ALA A 150 -9.92 -11.41 -22.04
C ALA A 150 -10.80 -10.16 -22.13
N GLN A 151 -10.40 -9.19 -22.95
CA GLN A 151 -11.12 -7.93 -23.11
C GLN A 151 -12.01 -7.99 -24.36
N PRO A 152 -13.31 -7.64 -24.27
CA PRO A 152 -14.12 -7.41 -25.45
C PRO A 152 -13.66 -6.12 -26.14
N TYR A 153 -13.44 -6.21 -27.45
CA TYR A 153 -13.09 -5.08 -28.33
C TYR A 153 -14.24 -4.09 -28.48
#